data_AF-A0A946HI43-F1
#
_entry.id   AF-A0A946HI43-F1
#
_cell.length_a   1.000
_cell.length_b   1.000
_cell.length_c   1.000
_cell.angle_alpha   90.00
_cell.angle_beta   90.00
_cell.angle_gamma   90.00
#
_symmetry.space_group_name_H-M   'P 1'
#
loop_
_entity.id
_entity.type
_entity.pdbx_description
1 polymer ?
#
loop_
_entity_poly.entity_id
_entity_poly.type
_entity_poly.pdbx_seq_one_letter_code
_entity_poly.pdbx_strand_id
1 'polypeptide(L)'
;MKPTQNYFLGVVLALLPTLVSALPVGERDFMSASQLAQNGFEPFAVSSTARASFGMKKEADMYLCWLADTEENAAIRRRVIGSALYDNSLSRRVPNIAAACILTQ
;
A
#
# COMPACT_ATOMS: atom_id res chain seq x y z
N MET A 1 -6.18 47.89 -45.16
CA MET A 1 -6.44 46.49 -44.78
C MET A 1 -5.12 45.73 -44.72
N LYS A 2 -4.64 45.39 -43.52
CA LYS A 2 -3.75 44.25 -43.22
C LYS A 2 -4.61 42.96 -43.28
N PRO A 3 -4.09 41.72 -43.40
CA PRO A 3 -2.92 41.17 -42.70
C PRO A 3 -2.02 40.33 -43.64
N THR A 4 -0.84 39.83 -43.27
CA THR A 4 -0.63 38.58 -42.51
C THR A 4 0.87 38.34 -42.38
N GLN A 5 1.36 38.09 -41.17
CA GLN A 5 2.55 37.25 -40.95
C GLN A 5 2.46 36.65 -39.54
N ASN A 6 1.88 35.46 -39.46
CA ASN A 6 1.98 34.56 -38.32
C ASN A 6 3.34 33.88 -38.36
N TYR A 7 4.06 33.77 -37.24
CA TYR A 7 4.84 32.55 -36.92
C TYR A 7 4.97 32.41 -35.40
N PHE A 8 3.99 31.65 -34.86
CA PHE A 8 4.13 30.63 -33.82
C PHE A 8 5.37 30.70 -32.92
N LEU A 9 5.19 31.25 -31.70
CA LEU A 9 6.07 30.93 -30.58
C LEU A 9 5.85 29.46 -30.20
N GLY A 10 6.87 28.63 -30.44
CA GLY A 10 6.86 27.22 -30.11
C GLY A 10 6.77 26.98 -28.61
N VAL A 11 5.72 26.28 -28.19
CA VAL A 11 5.63 25.65 -26.87
C VAL A 11 6.49 24.38 -26.92
N VAL A 12 7.68 24.42 -26.29
CA VAL A 12 8.49 23.22 -26.08
C VAL A 12 7.91 22.46 -24.90
N LEU A 13 7.02 21.52 -25.18
CA LEU A 13 6.50 20.58 -24.19
C LEU A 13 7.58 19.51 -23.96
N ALA A 14 8.38 19.69 -22.90
CA ALA A 14 9.33 18.68 -22.45
C ALA A 14 8.58 17.47 -21.87
N LEU A 15 8.27 16.49 -22.73
CA LEU A 15 7.85 15.15 -22.33
C LEU A 15 9.07 14.45 -21.70
N LEU A 16 9.25 14.64 -20.40
CA LEU A 16 10.08 13.75 -19.59
C LEU A 16 9.35 12.42 -19.48
N PRO A 17 9.84 11.31 -20.08
CA PRO A 17 9.26 10.01 -19.83
C PRO A 17 9.56 9.67 -18.37
N THR A 18 8.54 9.73 -17.51
CA THR A 18 8.60 9.07 -16.22
C THR A 18 8.69 7.58 -16.52
N LEU A 19 9.89 7.03 -16.39
CA LEU A 19 10.13 5.58 -16.33
C LEU A 19 9.44 5.06 -15.07
N VAL A 20 8.12 4.89 -15.15
CA VAL A 20 7.38 4.08 -14.19
C VAL A 20 7.70 2.65 -14.57
N SER A 21 8.75 2.10 -13.96
CA SER A 21 9.00 0.67 -13.99
C SER A 21 7.79 -0.02 -13.37
N ALA A 22 6.90 -0.53 -14.22
CA ALA A 22 5.84 -1.42 -13.79
C ALA A 22 6.52 -2.65 -13.20
N LEU A 23 6.37 -2.86 -11.89
CA LEU A 23 6.85 -4.06 -11.21
C LEU A 23 6.25 -5.28 -11.94
N PRO A 24 7.03 -6.35 -12.18
CA PRO A 24 6.54 -7.53 -12.86
C PRO A 24 5.32 -8.09 -12.13
N VAL A 25 4.36 -8.64 -12.88
CA VAL A 25 3.16 -9.27 -12.33
C VAL A 25 3.58 -10.35 -11.34
N GLY A 26 3.32 -10.11 -10.05
CA GLY A 26 3.73 -11.00 -8.95
C GLY A 26 4.78 -10.43 -8.00
N GLU A 27 5.42 -9.31 -8.32
CA GLU A 27 6.31 -8.59 -7.40
C GLU A 27 5.68 -7.26 -6.97
N ARG A 28 5.71 -7.00 -5.66
CA ARG A 28 5.23 -5.75 -5.10
C ARG A 28 6.07 -5.39 -3.88
N ASP A 29 6.40 -4.10 -3.73
CA ASP A 29 7.03 -3.60 -2.52
C ASP A 29 6.17 -3.89 -1.29
N PHE A 30 6.82 -4.09 -0.15
CA PHE A 30 6.13 -4.21 1.12
C PHE A 30 5.32 -2.93 1.39
N MET A 31 4.05 -3.10 1.71
CA MET A 31 3.17 -2.01 2.09
C MET A 31 2.64 -2.26 3.49
N SER A 32 2.44 -1.20 4.25
CA SER A 32 1.78 -1.37 5.55
C SER A 32 0.30 -1.70 5.38
N ALA A 33 -0.28 -2.44 6.32
CA ALA A 33 -1.71 -2.76 6.31
C ALA A 33 -2.59 -1.50 6.23
N SER A 34 -2.22 -0.42 6.93
CA SER A 34 -2.96 0.85 6.83
C SER A 34 -2.84 1.52 5.47
N GLN A 35 -1.68 1.42 4.81
CA GLN A 35 -1.49 2.00 3.48
C GLN A 35 -2.31 1.25 2.43
N LEU A 36 -2.44 -0.07 2.57
CA LEU A 36 -3.36 -0.85 1.73
C LEU A 36 -4.82 -0.39 1.92
N ALA A 37 -5.27 -0.24 3.17
CA ALA A 37 -6.61 0.26 3.46
C ALA A 37 -6.85 1.67 2.91
N GLN A 38 -5.89 2.59 3.08
CA GLN A 38 -5.94 3.95 2.52
C GLN A 38 -6.01 3.97 0.99
N ASN A 39 -5.44 2.96 0.33
CA ASN A 39 -5.45 2.82 -1.13
C ASN A 39 -6.69 2.10 -1.68
N GLY A 40 -7.71 1.87 -0.83
CA GLY A 40 -8.99 1.28 -1.20
C GLY A 40 -8.99 -0.24 -1.32
N PHE A 41 -8.02 -0.93 -0.70
CA PHE A 41 -8.03 -2.38 -0.63
C PHE A 41 -8.94 -2.87 0.50
N GLU A 42 -9.80 -3.82 0.20
CA GLU A 42 -10.76 -4.42 1.15
C GLU A 42 -10.28 -5.80 1.61
N PRO A 43 -10.22 -6.07 2.93
CA PRO A 43 -9.76 -7.35 3.44
C PRO A 43 -10.80 -8.47 3.27
N PHE A 44 -10.33 -9.68 2.99
CA PHE A 44 -11.13 -10.90 3.01
C PHE A 44 -10.40 -12.04 3.73
N ALA A 45 -11.17 -12.96 4.31
CA ALA A 45 -10.63 -14.12 4.98
C ALA A 45 -10.14 -15.17 3.96
N VAL A 46 -8.97 -15.75 4.22
CA VAL A 46 -8.40 -16.85 3.43
C VAL A 46 -8.46 -18.14 4.23
N SER A 47 -8.58 -19.28 3.55
CA SER A 47 -8.44 -20.57 4.22
C SER A 47 -7.01 -20.78 4.70
N SER A 48 -6.84 -21.51 5.80
CA SER A 48 -5.52 -21.86 6.35
C SER A 48 -4.63 -22.62 5.35
N THR A 49 -5.23 -23.26 4.35
CA THR A 49 -4.53 -23.96 3.26
C THR A 49 -3.71 -23.03 2.37
N ALA A 50 -4.09 -21.75 2.26
CA ALA A 50 -3.42 -20.79 1.37
C ALA A 50 -2.09 -20.25 1.94
N ARG A 51 -1.76 -20.55 3.21
CA ARG A 51 -0.57 -20.05 3.95
C ARG A 51 -0.44 -18.51 4.03
N ALA A 52 -1.33 -17.76 3.40
CA ALA A 52 -1.44 -16.32 3.53
C ALA A 52 -2.07 -15.95 4.88
N SER A 53 -1.70 -14.79 5.40
CA SER A 53 -2.25 -14.26 6.66
C SER A 53 -3.69 -13.75 6.46
N PHE A 54 -3.97 -13.14 5.31
CA PHE A 54 -5.27 -12.64 4.89
C PHE A 54 -5.27 -12.38 3.38
N GLY A 55 -6.44 -12.11 2.81
CA GLY A 55 -6.58 -11.65 1.44
C GLY A 55 -6.97 -10.18 1.38
N MET A 56 -6.65 -9.51 0.28
CA MET A 56 -7.08 -8.14 -0.02
C MET A 56 -7.66 -8.09 -1.42
N LYS A 57 -8.75 -7.36 -1.61
CA LYS A 57 -9.39 -7.14 -2.91
C LYS A 57 -9.31 -5.66 -3.28
N LYS A 58 -9.09 -5.37 -4.56
CA LYS A 58 -9.30 -4.04 -5.12
C LYS A 58 -9.96 -4.20 -6.48
N GLU A 59 -11.18 -3.69 -6.62
CA GLU A 59 -11.99 -3.85 -7.84
C GLU A 59 -12.16 -5.32 -8.23
N ALA A 60 -11.60 -5.77 -9.36
CA ALA A 60 -11.64 -7.16 -9.81
C ALA A 60 -10.43 -7.97 -9.32
N ASP A 61 -9.38 -7.31 -8.85
CA ASP A 61 -8.13 -7.95 -8.47
C ASP A 61 -8.18 -8.48 -7.04
N MET A 62 -7.64 -9.68 -6.85
CA MET A 62 -7.46 -10.30 -5.55
C MET A 62 -5.97 -10.43 -5.24
N TYR A 63 -5.61 -10.31 -3.97
CA TYR A 63 -4.25 -10.38 -3.48
C TYR A 63 -4.20 -11.27 -2.26
N LEU A 64 -3.18 -12.11 -2.15
CA LEU A 64 -2.86 -12.84 -0.92
C LEU A 64 -1.73 -12.12 -0.19
N CYS A 65 -1.91 -11.91 1.11
CA CYS A 65 -1.01 -11.09 1.91
C CYS A 65 -0.34 -11.89 3.03
N TRP A 66 0.97 -11.70 3.18
CA TRP A 66 1.78 -12.25 4.28
C TRP A 66 2.26 -11.12 5.18
N LEU A 67 2.03 -11.26 6.48
CA LEU A 67 2.56 -10.32 7.47
C LEU A 67 4.07 -10.52 7.62
N ALA A 68 4.82 -9.44 7.42
CA ALA A 68 6.26 -9.37 7.64
C ALA A 68 6.51 -8.62 8.96
N ASP A 69 6.20 -9.28 10.07
CA ASP A 69 6.30 -8.69 11.40
C ASP A 69 7.61 -9.09 12.11
N THR A 70 8.04 -8.27 13.07
CA THR A 70 9.19 -8.56 13.93
C THR A 70 8.75 -8.84 15.36
N GLU A 71 9.50 -9.68 16.09
CA GLU A 71 9.19 -9.98 17.50
C GLU A 71 9.17 -8.72 18.37
N GLU A 72 10.09 -7.79 18.10
CA GLU A 72 10.16 -6.50 18.78
C GLU A 72 8.88 -5.67 18.57
N ASN A 73 8.44 -5.49 17.33
CA ASN A 73 7.23 -4.74 17.01
C ASN A 73 5.98 -5.41 17.60
N ALA A 74 5.92 -6.74 17.57
CA ALA A 74 4.85 -7.50 18.18
C ALA A 74 4.81 -7.32 19.70
N ALA A 75 5.96 -7.28 20.37
CA ALA A 75 6.06 -7.02 21.80
C ALA A 75 5.63 -5.58 22.15
N ILE A 76 6.03 -4.59 21.35
CA ILE A 76 5.60 -3.19 21.52
C ILE A 76 4.08 -3.08 21.39
N ARG A 77 3.48 -3.68 20.37
CA ARG A 77 2.01 -3.68 20.20
C ARG A 77 1.29 -4.31 21.40
N ARG A 78 1.71 -5.50 21.82
CA ARG A 78 1.11 -6.18 22.98
C ARG A 78 1.16 -5.31 24.23
N ARG A 79 2.31 -4.66 24.47
CA ARG A 79 2.48 -3.74 25.62
C ARG A 79 1.55 -2.53 25.54
N VAL A 80 1.53 -1.83 24.40
CA VAL A 80 0.72 -0.62 24.22
C VAL A 80 -0.78 -0.93 24.25
N ILE A 81 -1.21 -2.03 23.63
CA ILE A 81 -2.61 -2.47 23.67
C ILE A 81 -2.99 -2.84 25.10
N GLY A 82 -2.15 -3.60 25.80
CA GLY A 82 -2.34 -3.92 27.21
C GLY A 82 -2.50 -2.67 28.07
N SER A 83 -1.56 -1.73 28.01
CA SER A 83 -1.63 -0.50 28.81
C SER A 83 -2.80 0.41 28.44
N ALA A 84 -3.22 0.42 27.16
CA ALA A 84 -4.41 1.17 26.73
C ALA A 84 -5.71 0.58 27.29
N LEU A 85 -5.78 -0.76 27.42
CA LEU A 85 -6.96 -1.46 27.92
C LEU A 85 -7.03 -1.48 29.45
N TYR A 86 -5.90 -1.61 30.14
CA TYR A 86 -5.86 -1.80 31.59
C TYR A 86 -5.52 -0.52 32.38
N ASP A 87 -4.64 0.33 31.87
CA ASP A 87 -4.07 1.46 32.64
C ASP A 87 -4.52 2.84 32.13
N ASN A 88 -5.45 2.87 31.17
CA ASN A 88 -5.94 4.09 30.50
C ASN A 88 -4.81 5.00 29.99
N SER A 89 -3.74 4.39 29.47
CA SER A 89 -2.55 5.06 28.93
C SER A 89 -2.89 6.19 27.94
N LEU A 90 -2.18 7.32 28.07
CA LEU A 90 -2.29 8.48 27.17
C LEU A 90 -1.75 8.20 25.76
N SER A 91 -0.82 7.26 25.60
CA SER A 91 -0.31 6.87 24.28
C SER A 91 -0.99 5.60 23.79
N ARG A 92 -1.63 5.70 22.63
CA ARG A 92 -2.33 4.60 21.93
C ARG A 92 -1.71 4.30 20.55
N ARG A 93 -0.49 4.78 20.32
CA ARG A 93 0.22 4.58 19.05
C ARG A 93 0.88 3.21 19.02
N VAL A 94 0.48 2.40 18.04
CA VAL A 94 1.04 1.07 17.80
C VAL A 94 1.85 1.09 16.50
N PRO A 95 3.03 0.41 16.45
CA PRO A 95 3.76 0.28 15.21
C PRO A 95 2.91 -0.51 14.20
N ASN A 96 2.93 -0.06 12.96
CA ASN A 96 2.19 -0.70 11.88
C ASN A 96 2.80 -2.07 11.54
N ILE A 97 2.03 -2.92 10.86
CA ILE A 97 2.49 -4.23 10.41
C ILE A 97 2.72 -4.15 8.90
N ALA A 98 3.94 -4.47 8.48
CA ALA A 98 4.27 -4.60 7.07
C ALA A 98 3.60 -5.86 6.49
N ALA A 99 3.12 -5.77 5.26
CA ALA A 99 2.56 -6.87 4.52
C ALA A 99 3.14 -6.92 3.10
N ALA A 100 3.46 -8.11 2.63
CA ALA A 100 3.67 -8.38 1.21
C ALA A 100 2.37 -8.94 0.63
N CYS A 101 1.76 -8.23 -0.32
CA CYS A 101 0.53 -8.64 -0.98
C CYS A 101 0.80 -8.95 -2.44
N ILE A 102 0.61 -10.20 -2.83
CA ILE A 102 0.88 -10.71 -4.17
C ILE A 102 -0.46 -10.85 -4.90
N LEU A 103 -0.55 -10.30 -6.11
CA LEU A 103 -1.72 -10.45 -6.98
C LEU A 103 -1.98 -11.94 -7.23
N THR A 104 -3.20 -12.39 -6.99
CA THR A 104 -3.68 -13.70 -7.41
C THR A 104 -4.40 -13.55 -8.74
N GLN A 105 -4.19 -14.55 -9.60
CA GLN A 105 -4.74 -14.69 -10.95
C GLN A 105 -6.14 -14.12 -11.15
#